data_AF-A0A0G0YKM8-F1
#
_entry.id   AF-A0A0G0YKM8-F1
#
_cell.length_a   1.000
_cell.length_b   1.000
_cell.length_c   1.000
_cell.angle_alpha   90.00
_cell.angle_beta   90.00
_cell.angle_gamma   90.00
#
_symmetry.space_group_name_H-M   'P 1'
#
loop_
_entity.id
_entity.type
_entity.pdbx_description
1 polymer ?
#
loop_
_entity_poly.entity_id
_entity_poly.type
_entity_poly.pdbx_seq_one_letter_code
_entity_poly.pdbx_strand_id
1 'polypeptide(L)'
;MSSFRENGYTLIELLVVIALLAGLSAVLLLNGAESRNLVQLQTSAQQLESALTQAQAYGNSGRAFPAGTDKFDSGFGVFVTTASPKNIRIYGGLGDANASGTFDEGEEKYTVATQNFELIKLGGNVEIGGIRGISPNANASEGHVLFRRGEAEAHIYTNNQTPDGLRITLASGSASIDVVINKAGLIYIDQ
;
A
#
# COMPACT_ATOMS: atom_id res chain seq x y z
N MET A 1 44.03 -58.36 -16.71
CA MET A 1 43.12 -57.49 -15.94
C MET A 1 43.81 -56.14 -15.77
N SER A 2 43.49 -55.16 -16.62
CA SER A 2 44.02 -53.80 -16.48
C SER A 2 43.14 -53.02 -15.49
N SER A 3 43.70 -52.74 -14.31
CA SER A 3 43.11 -51.82 -13.35
C SER A 3 43.10 -50.41 -13.94
N PHE A 4 41.92 -49.86 -14.20
CA PHE A 4 41.76 -48.44 -14.47
C PHE A 4 42.06 -47.70 -13.17
N ARG A 5 43.21 -47.02 -13.13
CA ARG A 5 43.45 -46.01 -12.10
C ARG A 5 42.49 -44.86 -12.37
N GLU A 6 41.47 -44.73 -11.54
CA GLU A 6 40.65 -43.54 -11.47
C GLU A 6 41.52 -42.41 -10.94
N ASN A 7 41.89 -41.47 -11.82
CA ASN A 7 42.62 -40.28 -11.43
C ASN A 7 41.68 -39.42 -10.57
N GLY A 8 41.94 -39.37 -9.26
CA GLY A 8 41.23 -38.49 -8.34
C GLY A 8 41.42 -37.02 -8.72
N TYR A 9 40.37 -36.23 -8.54
CA TYR A 9 40.37 -34.78 -8.75
C TYR A 9 41.51 -34.10 -7.98
N THR A 10 42.22 -33.20 -8.64
CA THR A 10 43.32 -32.46 -7.99
C THR A 10 42.75 -31.40 -7.03
N LEU A 11 43.51 -31.10 -5.96
CA LEU A 11 43.13 -30.08 -4.98
C LEU A 11 42.91 -28.70 -5.64
N ILE A 12 43.68 -28.40 -6.68
CA ILE A 12 43.56 -27.15 -7.43
C ILE A 12 42.27 -27.11 -8.25
N GLU A 13 41.84 -28.21 -8.85
CA GLU A 13 40.57 -28.28 -9.57
C GLU A 13 39.37 -28.08 -8.64
N LEU A 14 39.42 -28.65 -7.42
CA LEU A 14 38.39 -28.40 -6.41
C LEU A 14 38.32 -26.92 -6.02
N LEU A 15 39.47 -26.26 -5.84
CA LEU A 15 39.53 -24.84 -5.49
C LEU A 15 38.96 -23.96 -6.61
N VAL A 16 39.27 -24.27 -7.86
CA VAL A 16 38.71 -23.57 -9.03
C VAL A 16 37.19 -23.73 -9.08
N VAL A 17 36.65 -24.92 -8.84
CA VAL A 17 35.20 -25.15 -8.82
C VAL A 17 34.53 -24.34 -7.69
N ILE A 18 35.12 -24.31 -6.48
CA ILE A 18 34.59 -23.52 -5.37
C ILE A 18 34.59 -22.02 -5.72
N ALA A 19 35.67 -21.52 -6.34
CA ALA A 19 35.76 -20.12 -6.77
C ALA A 19 34.68 -19.78 -7.83
N LEU A 20 34.44 -20.67 -8.79
CA LEU A 20 33.39 -20.51 -9.79
C LEU A 20 31.99 -20.50 -9.15
N LEU A 21 31.71 -21.45 -8.24
CA LEU A 21 30.42 -21.52 -7.54
C LEU A 21 30.18 -20.29 -6.66
N ALA A 22 31.20 -19.80 -5.96
CA ALA A 22 31.12 -18.59 -5.15
C ALA A 22 30.84 -17.35 -6.02
N GLY A 23 31.52 -17.23 -7.16
CA GLY A 23 31.30 -16.14 -8.12
C GLY A 23 29.88 -16.13 -8.68
N LEU A 24 29.38 -17.30 -9.12
CA LEU A 24 28.01 -17.44 -9.61
C LEU A 24 26.97 -17.14 -8.52
N SER A 25 27.22 -17.60 -7.28
CA SER A 25 26.33 -17.35 -6.14
C SER A 25 26.23 -15.86 -5.81
N ALA A 26 27.35 -15.12 -5.87
CA ALA A 26 27.37 -13.68 -5.61
C ALA A 26 26.49 -12.91 -6.60
N VAL A 27 26.58 -13.22 -7.89
CA VAL A 27 25.76 -12.58 -8.94
C VAL A 27 24.28 -12.88 -8.74
N LEU A 28 23.93 -14.12 -8.43
CA LEU A 28 22.55 -14.52 -8.18
C LEU A 28 21.94 -13.83 -6.95
N LEU A 29 22.72 -13.67 -5.88
CA LEU A 29 22.25 -13.01 -4.66
C LEU A 29 21.99 -11.51 -4.89
N LEU A 30 22.86 -10.82 -5.61
CA LEU A 30 22.71 -9.40 -5.93
C LEU A 30 21.45 -9.15 -6.77
N ASN A 31 21.27 -9.91 -7.86
CA ASN A 31 20.08 -9.78 -8.72
C ASN A 31 18.79 -10.23 -8.02
N GLY A 32 18.85 -11.24 -7.16
CA GLY A 32 17.69 -11.73 -6.43
C GLY A 32 17.17 -10.75 -5.37
N ALA A 33 17.99 -9.81 -4.89
CA ALA A 33 17.56 -8.80 -3.93
C ALA A 33 16.65 -7.74 -4.57
N GLU A 34 17.02 -7.23 -5.74
CA GLU A 34 16.23 -6.22 -6.47
C GLU A 34 14.88 -6.78 -6.93
N SER A 35 14.86 -8.01 -7.46
CA SER A 35 13.62 -8.69 -7.87
C SER A 35 12.65 -8.86 -6.69
N ARG A 36 13.15 -9.18 -5.49
CA ARG A 36 12.31 -9.29 -4.28
C ARG A 36 11.67 -7.97 -3.90
N ASN A 37 12.39 -6.85 -4.00
CA ASN A 37 11.85 -5.53 -3.69
C ASN A 37 10.72 -5.13 -4.65
N LEU A 38 10.88 -5.40 -5.95
CA LEU A 38 9.84 -5.12 -6.96
C LEU A 38 8.57 -5.95 -6.71
N VAL A 39 8.71 -7.24 -6.38
CA VAL A 39 7.56 -8.10 -6.06
C VAL A 39 6.83 -7.60 -4.80
N GLN A 40 7.56 -7.19 -3.77
CA GLN A 40 6.98 -6.61 -2.55
C GLN A 40 6.26 -5.29 -2.83
N LEU A 41 6.84 -4.44 -3.67
CA LEU A 41 6.27 -3.16 -4.08
C LEU A 41 4.96 -3.39 -4.86
N GLN A 42 4.95 -4.32 -5.82
CA GLN A 42 3.75 -4.69 -6.56
C GLN A 42 2.64 -5.25 -5.66
N THR A 43 3.01 -6.14 -4.72
CA THR A 43 2.06 -6.71 -3.76
C THR A 43 1.46 -5.62 -2.86
N SER A 44 2.28 -4.65 -2.44
CA SER A 44 1.85 -3.53 -1.62
C SER A 44 0.93 -2.57 -2.38
N ALA A 45 1.20 -2.32 -3.66
CA ALA A 45 0.32 -1.54 -4.52
C ALA A 45 -1.06 -2.21 -4.68
N GLN A 46 -1.08 -3.53 -4.88
CA GLN A 46 -2.32 -4.33 -4.93
C GLN A 46 -3.07 -4.32 -3.58
N GLN A 47 -2.36 -4.33 -2.45
CA GLN A 47 -3.00 -4.18 -1.13
C GLN A 47 -3.70 -2.83 -0.97
N LEU A 48 -3.07 -1.74 -1.44
CA LEU A 48 -3.66 -0.41 -1.42
C LEU A 48 -4.87 -0.30 -2.36
N GLU A 49 -4.76 -0.82 -3.58
CA GLU A 49 -5.88 -0.92 -4.54
C GLU A 49 -7.06 -1.71 -3.94
N SER A 50 -6.77 -2.86 -3.31
CA SER A 50 -7.77 -3.69 -2.65
C SER A 50 -8.43 -2.95 -1.49
N ALA A 51 -7.67 -2.19 -0.69
CA ALA A 51 -8.21 -1.40 0.42
C ALA A 51 -9.17 -0.31 -0.09
N LEU A 52 -8.79 0.40 -1.15
CA LEU A 52 -9.66 1.41 -1.79
C LEU A 52 -10.94 0.78 -2.35
N THR A 53 -10.81 -0.35 -3.05
CA THR A 53 -11.95 -1.09 -3.61
C THR A 53 -12.87 -1.62 -2.52
N GLN A 54 -12.31 -2.10 -1.41
CA GLN A 54 -13.06 -2.56 -0.25
C GLN A 54 -13.83 -1.41 0.40
N ALA A 55 -13.19 -0.25 0.59
CA ALA A 55 -13.86 0.95 1.10
C ALA A 55 -15.00 1.41 0.17
N GLN A 56 -14.78 1.38 -1.15
CA GLN A 56 -15.82 1.68 -2.15
C GLN A 56 -17.00 0.71 -2.05
N ALA A 57 -16.75 -0.59 -1.94
CA ALA A 57 -17.78 -1.60 -1.77
C ALA A 57 -18.57 -1.40 -0.46
N TYR A 58 -17.89 -1.02 0.63
CA TYR A 58 -18.54 -0.74 1.92
C TYR A 58 -19.40 0.53 1.88
N GLY A 59 -18.90 1.62 1.28
CA GLY A 59 -19.65 2.85 1.05
C GLY A 59 -20.91 2.62 0.22
N ASN A 60 -20.81 1.81 -0.84
CA ASN A 60 -21.94 1.49 -1.72
C ASN A 60 -22.95 0.54 -1.08
N SER A 61 -22.50 -0.42 -0.26
CA SER A 61 -23.37 -1.44 0.34
C SER A 61 -24.11 -0.98 1.61
N GLY A 62 -23.79 0.21 2.13
CA GLY A 62 -24.45 0.77 3.32
C GLY A 62 -24.24 -0.08 4.58
N ARG A 63 -23.12 -0.80 4.68
CA ARG A 63 -22.76 -1.52 5.91
C ARG A 63 -22.55 -0.51 7.03
N ALA A 64 -22.99 -0.81 8.25
CA ALA A 64 -22.63 -0.06 9.44
C ALA A 64 -21.75 -0.95 10.33
N PHE A 65 -20.67 -0.40 10.90
CA PHE A 65 -20.06 -0.99 12.10
C PHE A 65 -21.05 -0.82 13.28
N PRO A 66 -20.94 -1.62 14.35
CA PRO A 66 -22.03 -2.39 14.96
C PRO A 66 -23.30 -1.63 15.40
N ALA A 67 -24.37 -2.42 15.57
CA ALA A 67 -25.76 -2.02 15.72
C ALA A 67 -26.06 -0.92 16.77
N GLY A 68 -26.94 0.02 16.40
CA GLY A 68 -27.61 0.91 17.35
C GLY A 68 -27.63 2.39 17.00
N THR A 69 -27.08 2.81 15.85
CA THR A 69 -27.15 4.20 15.40
C THR A 69 -27.56 4.28 13.94
N ASP A 70 -28.70 4.93 13.67
CA ASP A 70 -29.26 5.14 12.34
C ASP A 70 -28.46 6.18 11.53
N LYS A 71 -27.14 6.05 11.47
CA LYS A 71 -26.27 6.96 10.72
C LYS A 71 -25.93 6.37 9.36
N PHE A 72 -26.92 6.36 8.47
CA PHE A 72 -26.76 5.92 7.08
C PHE A 72 -25.88 6.87 6.23
N ASP A 73 -25.60 8.07 6.73
CA ASP A 73 -24.76 9.08 6.07
C ASP A 73 -23.25 8.89 6.32
N SER A 74 -22.84 8.00 7.22
CA SER A 74 -21.42 7.75 7.46
C SER A 74 -20.80 6.96 6.31
N GLY A 75 -19.91 7.61 5.54
CA GLY A 75 -19.16 6.96 4.47
C GLY A 75 -18.05 6.03 4.97
N PHE A 76 -17.45 5.29 4.04
CA PHE A 76 -16.26 4.48 4.26
C PHE A 76 -15.10 5.05 3.49
N GLY A 77 -13.91 5.04 4.07
CA GLY A 77 -12.76 5.62 3.41
C GLY A 77 -11.44 4.94 3.73
N VAL A 78 -10.42 5.37 2.99
CA VAL A 78 -9.03 5.01 3.20
C VAL A 78 -8.26 6.27 3.57
N PHE A 79 -7.46 6.16 4.62
CA PHE A 79 -6.52 7.18 5.05
C PHE A 79 -5.08 6.66 4.94
N VAL A 80 -4.23 7.51 4.36
CA VAL A 80 -2.79 7.32 4.24
C VAL A 80 -2.06 8.59 4.67
N THR A 81 -0.90 8.42 5.28
CA THR A 81 -0.07 9.54 5.75
C THR A 81 1.41 9.20 5.65
N THR A 82 2.22 10.19 5.32
CA THR A 82 3.69 10.06 5.33
C THR A 82 4.26 9.99 6.76
N ALA A 83 3.47 10.36 7.79
CA ALA A 83 3.88 10.24 9.19
C ALA A 83 3.85 8.79 9.71
N SER A 84 2.99 7.95 9.12
CA SER A 84 2.90 6.52 9.37
C SER A 84 3.01 5.76 8.04
N PRO A 85 4.19 5.77 7.38
CA PRO A 85 4.30 5.44 5.96
C PRO A 85 4.08 3.95 5.65
N LYS A 86 3.97 3.08 6.66
CA LYS A 86 3.66 1.65 6.49
C LYS A 86 2.20 1.29 6.73
N ASN A 87 1.36 2.26 7.06
CA ASN A 87 0.01 2.03 7.56
C ASN A 87 -1.03 2.57 6.58
N ILE A 88 -1.85 1.68 6.04
CA ILE A 88 -3.09 2.01 5.34
C ILE A 88 -4.23 1.79 6.32
N ARG A 89 -5.07 2.80 6.54
CA ARG A 89 -6.20 2.71 7.48
C ARG A 89 -7.50 2.75 6.68
N ILE A 90 -8.33 1.72 6.80
CA ILE A 90 -9.71 1.74 6.30
C ILE A 90 -10.61 2.14 7.46
N TYR A 91 -11.47 3.13 7.29
CA TYR A 91 -12.35 3.63 8.34
C TYR A 91 -13.81 3.70 7.87
N GLY A 92 -14.79 3.68 8.78
CA GLY A 92 -16.20 3.83 8.43
C GLY A 92 -17.19 3.75 9.61
N GLY A 93 -18.50 3.85 9.31
CA GLY A 93 -19.62 3.55 10.21
C GLY A 93 -19.96 4.61 11.28
N LEU A 94 -18.96 5.26 11.88
CA LEU A 94 -19.14 6.31 12.91
C LEU A 94 -18.06 7.40 12.86
N GLY A 95 -17.13 7.27 11.91
CA GLY A 95 -15.86 8.00 11.88
C GLY A 95 -15.98 9.50 11.67
N ASP A 96 -17.01 10.01 11.02
CA ASP A 96 -17.17 11.46 10.97
C ASP A 96 -18.64 11.85 10.97
N ALA A 97 -19.06 12.53 12.04
CA ALA A 97 -20.37 13.19 12.10
C ALA A 97 -20.33 14.56 11.42
N ASN A 98 -19.15 15.03 11.03
CA ASN A 98 -18.98 16.27 10.31
C ASN A 98 -19.10 16.00 8.80
N ALA A 99 -19.72 16.93 8.08
CA ALA A 99 -19.93 16.83 6.63
C ALA A 99 -18.61 16.70 5.82
N SER A 100 -17.46 16.97 6.45
CA SER A 100 -16.11 16.86 5.88
C SER A 100 -15.68 15.42 5.58
N GLY A 101 -16.09 14.42 6.36
CA GLY A 101 -15.72 13.02 6.13
C GLY A 101 -14.22 12.70 6.21
N THR A 102 -13.44 13.59 6.83
CA THR A 102 -11.98 13.49 6.98
C THR A 102 -11.63 12.66 8.21
N PHE A 103 -10.59 11.84 8.10
CA PHE A 103 -10.05 11.09 9.23
C PHE A 103 -9.06 11.98 10.00
N ASP A 104 -9.21 12.14 11.31
CA ASP A 104 -8.22 12.84 12.14
C ASP A 104 -7.68 11.87 13.18
N GLU A 105 -6.39 11.52 13.09
CA GLU A 105 -5.76 10.56 14.00
C GLU A 105 -5.79 11.04 15.47
N GLY A 106 -6.00 12.34 15.71
CA GLY A 106 -6.13 12.94 17.03
C GLY A 106 -7.53 12.87 17.64
N GLU A 107 -8.57 12.50 16.88
CA GLU A 107 -9.94 12.42 17.42
C GLU A 107 -10.15 11.12 18.22
N GLU A 108 -10.81 11.22 19.37
CA GLU A 108 -11.03 10.13 20.34
C GLU A 108 -11.67 8.88 19.71
N LYS A 109 -12.55 9.07 18.71
CA LYS A 109 -13.22 8.00 17.95
C LYS A 109 -12.28 7.16 17.07
N TYR A 110 -11.06 7.64 16.82
CA TYR A 110 -10.03 6.97 16.03
C TYR A 110 -8.85 6.46 16.87
N THR A 111 -8.96 6.54 18.21
CA THR A 111 -7.99 5.91 19.11
C THR A 111 -8.22 4.40 19.24
N VAL A 112 -7.16 3.66 19.59
CA VAL A 112 -7.12 2.19 19.67
C VAL A 112 -8.17 1.61 20.65
N ALA A 113 -8.72 2.42 21.55
CA ALA A 113 -9.70 1.98 22.53
C ALA A 113 -11.14 1.88 21.98
N THR A 114 -11.44 2.52 20.84
CA THR A 114 -12.82 2.73 20.34
C THR A 114 -13.05 2.19 18.91
N GLN A 115 -12.09 1.41 18.39
CA GLN A 115 -11.84 1.11 16.97
C GLN A 115 -13.06 0.96 16.04
N ASN A 116 -13.25 1.96 15.16
CA ASN A 116 -14.03 1.88 13.91
C ASN A 116 -13.13 1.93 12.66
N PHE A 117 -11.93 1.33 12.73
CA PHE A 117 -11.01 1.26 11.60
C PHE A 117 -10.25 -0.07 11.55
N GLU A 118 -9.89 -0.46 10.34
CA GLU A 118 -9.03 -1.60 10.01
C GLU A 118 -7.65 -1.08 9.59
N LEU A 119 -6.58 -1.68 10.14
CA LEU A 119 -5.20 -1.30 9.84
C LEU A 119 -4.56 -2.37 8.96
N ILE A 120 -4.15 -1.97 7.75
CA ILE A 120 -3.37 -2.79 6.82
C ILE A 120 -1.93 -2.29 6.86
N LYS A 121 -0.99 -3.18 7.18
CA LYS A 121 0.44 -2.88 7.21
C LYS A 121 1.10 -3.30 5.90
N LEU A 122 1.83 -2.38 5.28
CA LEU A 122 2.64 -2.67 4.08
C LEU A 122 3.76 -3.66 4.41
N GLY A 123 4.00 -4.57 3.46
CA GLY A 123 5.01 -5.62 3.61
C GLY A 123 6.43 -5.14 3.31
N GLY A 124 7.41 -5.78 3.95
CA GLY A 124 8.83 -5.57 3.66
C GLY A 124 9.32 -4.14 3.87
N ASN A 125 10.14 -3.66 2.93
CA ASN A 125 10.71 -2.31 2.93
C ASN A 125 9.91 -1.35 2.05
N VAL A 126 8.60 -1.57 1.92
CA VAL A 126 7.71 -0.69 1.17
C VAL A 126 7.09 0.34 2.11
N GLU A 127 7.08 1.59 1.67
CA GLU A 127 6.59 2.75 2.41
C GLU A 127 5.82 3.69 1.49
N ILE A 128 4.89 4.47 2.04
CA ILE A 128 4.26 5.60 1.37
C ILE A 128 5.33 6.69 1.22
N GLY A 129 5.91 6.79 0.04
CA GLY A 129 6.96 7.75 -0.29
C GLY A 129 6.43 9.13 -0.69
N GLY A 130 5.17 9.22 -1.11
CA GLY A 130 4.56 10.48 -1.51
C GLY A 130 3.04 10.41 -1.62
N ILE A 131 2.39 11.55 -1.38
CA ILE A 131 0.96 11.74 -1.58
C ILE A 131 0.78 13.04 -2.36
N ARG A 132 -0.03 13.00 -3.42
CA ARG A 132 -0.22 14.16 -4.30
C ARG A 132 -1.65 14.23 -4.83
N GLY A 133 -2.26 15.42 -4.80
CA GLY A 133 -3.50 15.68 -5.52
C GLY A 133 -3.27 15.70 -7.03
N ILE A 134 -4.25 15.27 -7.83
CA ILE A 134 -4.16 15.33 -9.31
C ILE A 134 -4.48 16.74 -9.82
N SER A 135 -5.58 17.32 -9.34
CA SER A 135 -6.05 18.65 -9.71
C SER A 135 -6.75 19.28 -8.51
N PRO A 136 -6.16 20.31 -7.86
CA PRO A 136 -4.84 20.87 -8.14
C PRO A 136 -3.68 19.89 -7.87
N ASN A 137 -2.60 20.05 -8.64
CA ASN A 137 -1.46 19.13 -8.63
C ASN A 137 -0.44 19.45 -7.51
N ALA A 138 -0.81 19.17 -6.26
CA ALA A 138 -0.04 19.57 -5.08
C ALA A 138 0.38 18.40 -4.19
N ASN A 139 1.58 18.48 -3.62
CA ASN A 139 2.07 17.51 -2.64
C ASN A 139 1.32 17.67 -1.31
N ALA A 140 1.08 16.54 -0.64
CA ALA A 140 0.41 16.47 0.64
C ALA A 140 1.16 15.53 1.59
N SER A 141 0.96 15.72 2.90
CA SER A 141 1.42 14.77 3.92
C SER A 141 0.40 13.66 4.20
N GLU A 142 -0.85 13.88 3.81
CA GLU A 142 -2.01 13.08 4.17
C GLU A 142 -3.01 13.05 3.00
N GLY A 143 -3.67 11.90 2.84
CA GLY A 143 -4.68 11.69 1.83
C GLY A 143 -5.84 10.87 2.38
N HIS A 144 -7.05 11.34 2.10
CA HIS A 144 -8.31 10.69 2.43
C HIS A 144 -9.09 10.44 1.15
N VAL A 145 -9.64 9.23 1.05
CA VAL A 145 -10.55 8.86 -0.03
C VAL A 145 -11.79 8.28 0.63
N LEU A 146 -12.94 8.89 0.41
CA LEU A 146 -14.20 8.58 1.07
C LEU A 146 -15.28 8.26 0.04
N PHE A 147 -16.03 7.20 0.31
CA PHE A 147 -17.17 6.74 -0.48
C PHE A 147 -18.43 6.77 0.37
N ARG A 148 -19.48 7.38 -0.16
CA ARG A 148 -20.79 7.49 0.50
C ARG A 148 -21.85 6.79 -0.32
N ARG A 149 -22.88 6.31 0.37
CA ARG A 149 -24.00 5.62 -0.26
C ARG A 149 -24.79 6.57 -1.15
N GLY A 150 -25.12 6.13 -2.36
CA GLY A 150 -25.95 6.89 -3.29
C GLY A 150 -25.19 7.99 -4.03
N GLU A 151 -23.89 8.15 -3.77
CA GLU A 151 -23.02 9.08 -4.47
C GLU A 151 -22.09 8.28 -5.39
N ALA A 152 -22.06 8.65 -6.67
CA ALA A 152 -21.19 7.99 -7.65
C ALA A 152 -19.73 8.44 -7.56
N GLU A 153 -19.50 9.61 -6.96
CA GLU A 153 -18.18 10.23 -6.85
C GLU A 153 -17.47 9.81 -5.55
N ALA A 154 -16.16 9.61 -5.64
CA ALA A 154 -15.27 9.54 -4.50
C ALA A 154 -14.97 10.95 -3.99
N HIS A 155 -15.08 11.15 -2.68
CA HIS A 155 -14.65 12.37 -2.02
C HIS A 155 -13.19 12.26 -1.63
N ILE A 156 -12.37 13.17 -2.12
CA ILE A 156 -10.93 13.12 -1.93
C ILE A 156 -10.50 14.37 -1.20
N TYR A 157 -9.76 14.18 -0.12
CA TYR A 157 -9.22 15.25 0.70
C TYR A 157 -7.73 15.04 0.90
N THR A 158 -6.99 16.13 0.93
CA THR A 158 -5.63 16.18 1.43
C THR A 158 -5.56 17.20 2.56
N ASN A 159 -4.41 17.29 3.23
CA ASN A 159 -4.17 18.23 4.33
C ASN A 159 -4.54 19.70 4.03
N ASN A 160 -4.65 20.12 2.75
CA ASN A 160 -4.94 21.52 2.40
C ASN A 160 -5.99 21.70 1.28
N GLN A 161 -6.48 20.63 0.64
CA GLN A 161 -7.23 20.73 -0.61
C GLN A 161 -8.22 19.58 -0.81
N THR A 162 -9.18 19.79 -1.70
CA THR A 162 -10.11 18.77 -2.22
C THR A 162 -9.80 18.51 -3.70
N PRO A 163 -8.81 17.66 -4.03
CA PRO A 163 -8.43 17.45 -5.42
C PRO A 163 -9.41 16.52 -6.16
N ASP A 164 -9.44 16.59 -7.49
CA ASP A 164 -10.23 15.70 -8.36
C ASP A 164 -9.66 14.27 -8.45
N GLY A 165 -8.62 13.99 -7.67
CA GLY A 165 -7.93 12.70 -7.66
C GLY A 165 -6.75 12.71 -6.70
N LEU A 166 -6.32 11.52 -6.30
CA LEU A 166 -5.19 11.30 -5.41
C LEU A 166 -4.22 10.33 -6.08
N ARG A 167 -2.94 10.66 -6.03
CA ARG A 167 -1.82 9.79 -6.36
C ARG A 167 -1.08 9.48 -5.08
N ILE A 168 -0.95 8.19 -4.78
CA ILE A 168 -0.21 7.67 -3.64
C ILE A 168 0.98 6.91 -4.18
N THR A 169 2.18 7.42 -3.92
CA THR A 169 3.43 6.80 -4.34
C THR A 169 3.91 5.85 -3.26
N LEU A 170 4.00 4.57 -3.59
CA LEU A 170 4.71 3.58 -2.77
C LEU A 170 6.16 3.51 -3.23
N ALA A 171 7.10 3.43 -2.29
CA ALA A 171 8.52 3.39 -2.55
C ALA A 171 9.19 2.23 -1.82
N SER A 172 10.19 1.63 -2.45
CA SER A 172 11.12 0.68 -1.82
C SER A 172 12.51 0.87 -2.39
N GLY A 173 13.40 1.51 -1.62
CA GLY A 173 14.73 1.90 -2.09
C GLY A 173 14.65 2.92 -3.23
N SER A 174 15.17 2.56 -4.41
CA SER A 174 15.14 3.39 -5.62
C SER A 174 13.91 3.15 -6.51
N ALA A 175 13.08 2.14 -6.22
CA ALA A 175 11.90 1.82 -7.01
C ALA A 175 10.65 2.45 -6.39
N SER A 176 9.71 2.87 -7.22
CA SER A 176 8.41 3.40 -6.81
C SER A 176 7.29 2.94 -7.74
N ILE A 177 6.08 2.81 -7.21
CA ILE A 177 4.84 2.54 -7.95
C ILE A 177 3.78 3.51 -7.47
N ASP A 178 3.02 4.08 -8.39
CA ASP A 178 1.93 4.99 -8.08
C ASP A 178 0.59 4.25 -8.09
N VAL A 179 -0.21 4.43 -7.04
CA VAL A 179 -1.62 4.04 -7.02
C VAL A 179 -2.45 5.31 -7.14
N VAL A 180 -3.31 5.35 -8.14
CA VAL A 180 -4.07 6.55 -8.50
C VAL A 180 -5.57 6.27 -8.38
N ILE A 181 -6.28 7.21 -7.78
CA ILE A 181 -7.74 7.24 -7.78
C ILE A 181 -8.23 8.61 -8.24
N ASN A 182 -9.27 8.63 -9.08
CA ASN A 182 -9.93 9.86 -9.48
C ASN A 182 -11.27 10.06 -8.75
N LYS A 183 -11.86 11.23 -8.92
CA LYS A 183 -13.16 11.59 -8.35
C LYS A 183 -14.31 10.70 -8.82
N ALA A 184 -14.18 10.04 -9.98
CA ALA A 184 -15.17 9.05 -10.43
C ALA A 184 -15.02 7.69 -9.72
N GLY A 185 -14.08 7.55 -8.79
CA GLY A 185 -13.82 6.29 -8.08
C GLY A 185 -13.11 5.23 -8.92
N LEU A 186 -12.53 5.61 -10.07
CA LEU A 186 -11.67 4.72 -10.86
C LEU A 186 -10.32 4.62 -10.17
N ILE A 187 -9.93 3.40 -9.82
CA ILE A 187 -8.65 3.07 -9.17
C ILE A 187 -7.78 2.34 -10.20
N TYR A 188 -6.51 2.71 -10.30
CA TYR A 188 -5.53 2.02 -11.13
C TYR A 188 -4.12 2.18 -10.59
N ILE A 189 -3.23 1.27 -11.01
CA ILE A 189 -1.81 1.30 -10.70
C ILE A 189 -1.07 1.86 -11.92
N ASP A 190 -0.31 2.93 -11.72
CA ASP A 190 0.56 3.58 -12.71
C ASP A 190 1.99 3.09 -12.44
N GLN A 191 2.54 2.27 -13.36
CA GLN A 191 3.84 1.60 -13.26
C GLN A 191 4.94 2.38 -13.99
#